data_AF-A0A2L2WMK2-F1
#
_entry.id   AF-A0A2L2WMK2-F1
#
_cell.length_a   1.000
_cell.length_b   1.000
_cell.length_c   1.000
_cell.angle_alpha   90.00
_cell.angle_beta   90.00
_cell.angle_gamma   90.00
#
_symmetry.space_group_name_H-M   'P 1'
#
loop_
_entity.id
_entity.type
_entity.pdbx_description
1 polymer ?
#
loop_
_entity_poly.entity_id
_entity_poly.type
_entity_poly.pdbx_seq_one_letter_code
_entity_poly.pdbx_strand_id
1 'polypeptide(L)'
;MLQKKAAKWVKKGKWRNGFTAAAPHETVNSVEFYEQYAKNTDQWEAMFRWLASTDLLAIPAGKHPIEGTELVTSVEDSENGELAKRRSESHYHHVDFQYVVKGTERFGIIDHNTSEPNTKYRPDVIHYRYDPDKTRFYDSATDKFFVFFPSDWHIAKIKTDGDSQ
;
A
#
# COMPACT_ATOMS: atom_id res chain seq x y z
N MET A 1 -2.10 -6.24 26.01
CA MET A 1 -1.67 -5.10 25.16
C MET A 1 -2.02 -5.40 23.71
N LEU A 2 -2.61 -4.42 23.02
CA LEU A 2 -3.18 -4.55 21.66
C LEU A 2 -2.16 -5.00 20.61
N GLN A 3 -0.91 -4.49 20.68
CA GLN A 3 0.19 -4.89 19.79
C GLN A 3 0.37 -6.41 19.68
N LYS A 4 0.43 -7.12 20.82
CA LYS A 4 0.62 -8.57 20.84
C LYS A 4 -0.58 -9.32 20.24
N LYS A 5 -1.79 -8.77 20.42
CA LYS A 5 -3.02 -9.33 19.85
C LYS A 5 -3.03 -9.17 18.34
N ALA A 6 -2.72 -7.98 17.85
CA ALA A 6 -2.63 -7.64 16.43
C ALA A 6 -1.56 -8.49 15.72
N ALA A 7 -0.34 -8.55 16.25
CA ALA A 7 0.74 -9.38 15.69
C ALA A 7 0.35 -10.87 15.63
N LYS A 8 -0.29 -11.40 16.68
CA LYS A 8 -0.79 -12.79 16.69
C LYS A 8 -1.90 -13.00 15.66
N TRP A 9 -2.77 -12.00 15.45
CA TRP A 9 -3.82 -12.05 14.45
C TRP A 9 -3.25 -12.02 13.02
N VAL A 10 -2.29 -11.15 12.73
CA VAL A 10 -1.57 -11.11 11.43
C VAL A 10 -0.95 -12.48 11.15
N LYS A 11 -0.21 -13.04 12.13
CA LYS A 11 0.46 -14.35 12.01
C LYS A 11 -0.53 -15.50 11.78
N LYS A 12 -1.74 -15.45 12.37
CA LYS A 12 -2.77 -16.48 12.17
C LYS A 12 -3.33 -16.50 10.75
N GLY A 13 -3.24 -15.40 10.00
CA GLY A 13 -3.57 -15.38 8.58
C GLY A 13 -5.04 -15.55 8.21
N LYS A 14 -5.99 -15.56 9.16
CA LYS A 14 -7.43 -15.70 8.84
C LYS A 14 -7.94 -14.59 7.92
N TRP A 15 -7.37 -13.38 8.04
CA TRP A 15 -7.68 -12.21 7.23
C TRP A 15 -7.38 -12.39 5.73
N ARG A 16 -6.58 -13.40 5.37
CA ARG A 16 -6.13 -13.63 4.00
C ARG A 16 -7.24 -14.03 3.05
N ASN A 17 -8.36 -14.57 3.53
CA ASN A 17 -9.48 -15.03 2.70
C ASN A 17 -9.07 -15.79 1.42
N GLY A 18 -8.08 -16.68 1.54
CA GLY A 18 -7.55 -17.47 0.41
C GLY A 18 -6.27 -16.91 -0.22
N PHE A 19 -5.92 -15.63 -0.01
CA PHE A 19 -4.74 -15.00 -0.60
C PHE A 19 -3.43 -15.47 0.05
N THR A 20 -2.60 -16.13 -0.75
CA THR A 20 -1.33 -16.74 -0.30
C THR A 20 -0.09 -16.21 -1.03
N ALA A 21 -0.24 -15.46 -2.12
CA ALA A 21 0.88 -15.04 -2.96
C ALA A 21 1.84 -14.06 -2.26
N ALA A 22 1.33 -13.22 -1.34
CA ALA A 22 2.16 -12.28 -0.61
C ALA A 22 1.81 -12.16 0.89
N ALA A 23 2.75 -11.66 1.67
CA ALA A 23 2.62 -11.32 3.08
C ALA A 23 2.74 -9.80 3.30
N PRO A 24 2.20 -9.24 4.39
CA PRO A 24 2.43 -7.83 4.69
C PRO A 24 3.93 -7.59 4.86
N HIS A 25 4.42 -6.52 4.26
CA HIS A 25 5.77 -6.02 4.48
C HIS A 25 5.94 -5.64 5.97
N GLU A 26 7.18 -5.67 6.47
CA GLU A 26 7.47 -5.38 7.89
C GLU A 26 7.12 -3.95 8.33
N THR A 27 6.95 -3.05 7.36
CA THR A 27 6.51 -1.66 7.59
C THR A 27 5.03 -1.54 7.90
N VAL A 28 4.21 -2.55 7.59
CA VAL A 28 2.76 -2.50 7.82
C VAL A 28 2.45 -2.46 9.32
N ASN A 29 1.79 -1.38 9.76
CA ASN A 29 1.36 -1.24 11.14
C ASN A 29 0.31 -2.31 11.49
N SER A 30 0.75 -3.36 12.21
CA SER A 30 -0.13 -4.49 12.54
C SER A 30 -1.35 -4.10 13.38
N VAL A 31 -1.24 -3.09 14.24
CA VAL A 31 -2.37 -2.63 15.08
C VAL A 31 -3.42 -1.95 14.22
N GLU A 32 -2.98 -1.00 13.40
CA GLU A 32 -3.89 -0.28 12.51
C GLU A 32 -4.51 -1.23 11.47
N PHE A 33 -3.73 -2.17 10.94
CA PHE A 33 -4.26 -3.22 10.07
C PHE A 33 -5.36 -4.05 10.76
N TYR A 34 -5.11 -4.49 12.00
CA TYR A 34 -6.09 -5.24 12.78
C TYR A 34 -7.37 -4.44 13.03
N GLU A 35 -7.25 -3.16 13.38
CA GLU A 35 -8.40 -2.28 13.68
C GLU A 35 -9.19 -1.91 12.42
N GLN A 36 -8.51 -1.55 11.32
CA GLN A 36 -9.14 -1.23 10.04
C GLN A 36 -9.83 -2.46 9.43
N TYR A 37 -9.22 -3.63 9.56
CA TYR A 37 -9.85 -4.88 9.15
C TYR A 37 -11.14 -5.11 9.95
N ALA A 38 -11.09 -4.99 11.28
CA ALA A 38 -12.28 -5.18 12.11
C ALA A 38 -13.38 -4.16 11.78
N LYS A 39 -13.02 -2.90 11.51
CA LYS A 39 -13.96 -1.82 11.18
C LYS A 39 -14.62 -1.99 9.80
N ASN A 40 -13.88 -2.50 8.81
CA ASN A 40 -14.33 -2.59 7.41
C ASN A 40 -14.22 -4.03 6.87
N THR A 41 -14.65 -5.01 7.67
CA THR A 41 -14.40 -6.44 7.43
C THR A 41 -14.80 -6.85 6.01
N ASP A 42 -16.02 -6.53 5.57
CA ASP A 42 -16.55 -6.96 4.27
C ASP A 42 -15.70 -6.49 3.09
N GLN A 43 -15.17 -5.25 3.15
CA GLN A 43 -14.31 -4.70 2.12
C GLN A 43 -12.95 -5.40 2.08
N TRP A 44 -12.30 -5.57 3.24
CA TRP A 44 -11.03 -6.29 3.31
C TRP A 44 -11.16 -7.74 2.85
N GLU A 45 -12.22 -8.42 3.27
CA GLU A 45 -12.47 -9.78 2.84
C GLU A 45 -12.71 -9.89 1.33
N ALA A 46 -13.48 -8.97 0.75
CA ALA A 46 -13.73 -8.93 -0.68
C ALA A 46 -12.44 -8.67 -1.47
N MET A 47 -11.63 -7.69 -1.05
CA MET A 47 -10.32 -7.41 -1.67
C MET A 47 -9.42 -8.65 -1.64
N PHE A 48 -9.29 -9.31 -0.48
CA PHE A 48 -8.44 -10.49 -0.37
C PHE A 48 -8.98 -11.71 -1.14
N ARG A 49 -10.30 -11.92 -1.19
CA ARG A 49 -10.90 -12.94 -2.07
C ARG A 49 -10.60 -12.65 -3.54
N TRP A 50 -10.76 -11.41 -3.97
CA TRP A 50 -10.47 -10.97 -5.33
C TRP A 50 -9.00 -11.20 -5.70
N LEU A 51 -8.06 -10.82 -4.81
CA LEU A 51 -6.63 -11.10 -4.99
C LEU A 51 -6.33 -12.60 -5.10
N ALA A 52 -7.09 -13.45 -4.40
CA ALA A 52 -6.88 -14.90 -4.41
C ALA A 52 -7.43 -15.59 -5.66
N SER A 53 -8.48 -15.04 -6.28
CA SER A 53 -9.20 -15.66 -7.40
C SER A 53 -8.93 -15.03 -8.76
N THR A 54 -8.14 -13.95 -8.82
CA THR A 54 -7.90 -13.19 -10.05
C THR A 54 -6.50 -13.45 -10.57
N ASP A 55 -6.36 -13.66 -11.88
CA ASP A 55 -5.06 -13.68 -12.55
C ASP A 55 -4.53 -12.25 -12.66
N LEU A 56 -3.77 -11.83 -11.64
CA LEU A 56 -3.28 -10.45 -11.51
C LEU A 56 -2.32 -10.04 -12.64
N LEU A 57 -1.67 -11.00 -13.32
CA LEU A 57 -0.75 -10.72 -14.43
C LEU A 57 -1.47 -10.50 -15.76
N ALA A 58 -2.76 -10.84 -15.84
CA ALA A 58 -3.56 -10.71 -17.05
C ALA A 58 -4.48 -9.48 -17.05
N ILE A 59 -4.54 -8.71 -15.96
CA ILE A 59 -5.42 -7.55 -15.86
C ILE A 59 -4.83 -6.38 -16.66
N PRO A 60 -5.58 -5.77 -17.60
CA PRO A 60 -5.11 -4.59 -18.31
C PRO A 60 -4.87 -3.41 -17.37
N ALA A 61 -3.91 -2.54 -17.70
CA ALA A 61 -3.72 -1.28 -16.97
C ALA A 61 -5.00 -0.44 -16.95
N GLY A 62 -5.26 0.24 -15.81
CA GLY A 62 -6.43 1.06 -15.59
C GLY A 62 -7.18 0.73 -14.29
N LYS A 63 -8.34 1.36 -14.12
CA LYS A 63 -9.19 1.19 -12.95
C LYS A 63 -10.25 0.13 -13.19
N HIS A 64 -10.35 -0.82 -12.26
CA HIS A 64 -11.33 -1.90 -12.32
C HIS A 64 -12.10 -1.99 -10.99
N PRO A 65 -13.44 -2.03 -11.00
CA PRO A 65 -14.21 -2.27 -9.78
C PRO A 65 -14.01 -3.72 -9.31
N ILE A 66 -13.99 -3.93 -8.00
CA ILE A 66 -14.14 -5.27 -7.42
C ILE A 66 -15.64 -5.53 -7.28
N GLU A 67 -16.15 -6.46 -8.07
CA GLU A 67 -17.58 -6.76 -8.17
C GLU A 67 -18.24 -7.00 -6.80
N GLY A 68 -19.42 -6.41 -6.61
CA GLY A 68 -20.16 -6.51 -5.35
C GLY A 68 -19.63 -5.62 -4.23
N THR A 69 -18.70 -4.71 -4.52
CA THR A 69 -18.17 -3.74 -3.54
C THR A 69 -18.01 -2.34 -4.14
N GLU A 70 -17.77 -1.36 -3.28
CA GLU A 70 -17.38 0.00 -3.66
C GLU A 70 -15.85 0.13 -3.90
N LEU A 71 -15.10 -0.98 -3.83
CA LEU A 71 -13.66 -0.96 -4.02
C LEU A 71 -13.30 -0.87 -5.49
N VAL A 72 -12.27 -0.08 -5.78
CA VAL A 72 -11.66 0.05 -7.11
C VAL A 72 -10.20 -0.33 -6.99
N THR A 73 -9.75 -1.27 -7.83
CA THR A 73 -8.34 -1.56 -8.03
C THR A 73 -7.78 -0.69 -9.16
N SER A 74 -6.57 -0.16 -8.98
CA SER A 74 -5.84 0.54 -10.04
C SER A 74 -4.66 -0.35 -10.43
N VAL A 75 -4.69 -0.86 -11.66
CA VAL A 75 -3.58 -1.66 -12.22
C VAL A 75 -2.69 -0.73 -13.01
N GLU A 76 -1.41 -0.73 -12.66
CA GLU A 76 -0.36 0.06 -13.30
C GLU A 76 0.62 -0.92 -13.97
N ASP A 77 1.00 -0.62 -15.21
CA ASP A 77 2.06 -1.32 -15.97
C ASP A 77 2.85 -0.20 -16.67
N SER A 78 3.86 0.33 -15.95
CA SER A 78 4.50 1.58 -16.35
C SER A 78 5.86 1.77 -15.69
N GLU A 79 6.67 2.65 -16.26
CA GLU A 79 8.02 2.87 -15.74
C GLU A 79 8.04 3.59 -14.38
N ASN A 80 8.88 3.06 -13.49
CA ASN A 80 9.31 3.78 -12.32
C ASN A 80 10.13 5.02 -12.68
N GLY A 81 10.14 5.99 -11.77
CA GLY A 81 10.77 7.29 -12.00
C GLY A 81 11.77 7.64 -10.94
N GLU A 82 12.71 8.50 -11.30
CA GLU A 82 13.69 9.06 -10.38
C GLU A 82 12.99 9.74 -9.19
N LEU A 83 13.55 9.57 -7.98
CA LEU A 83 12.98 10.12 -6.73
C LEU A 83 12.65 11.62 -6.85
N ALA A 84 13.51 12.39 -7.52
CA ALA A 84 13.33 13.84 -7.71
C ALA A 84 12.09 14.23 -8.55
N LYS A 85 11.49 13.27 -9.29
CA LYS A 85 10.27 13.46 -10.08
C LYS A 85 9.02 12.90 -9.38
N ARG A 86 9.19 12.23 -8.24
CA ARG A 86 8.10 11.67 -7.43
C ARG A 86 7.66 12.66 -6.36
N ARG A 87 6.42 12.51 -5.92
CA ARG A 87 5.83 13.33 -4.85
C ARG A 87 5.46 12.42 -3.71
N SER A 88 5.65 12.91 -2.49
CA SER A 88 5.09 12.25 -1.32
C SER A 88 3.60 12.48 -1.24
N GLU A 89 2.90 11.56 -0.61
CA GLU A 89 1.47 11.63 -0.42
C GLU A 89 1.01 10.92 0.85
N SER A 90 -0.18 11.29 1.30
CA SER A 90 -1.00 10.54 2.23
C SER A 90 -2.46 10.76 1.90
N HIS A 91 -3.29 9.84 2.37
CA HIS A 91 -4.72 9.81 2.16
C HIS A 91 -5.46 10.02 3.49
N TYR A 92 -6.61 10.69 3.51
CA TYR A 92 -7.35 10.89 4.77
C TYR A 92 -8.47 9.87 4.96
N HIS A 93 -9.11 9.49 3.86
CA HIS A 93 -10.27 8.61 3.81
C HIS A 93 -9.92 7.21 3.30
N HIS A 94 -8.90 7.08 2.46
CA HIS A 94 -8.50 5.80 1.89
C HIS A 94 -7.28 5.19 2.60
N VAL A 95 -7.21 3.88 2.52
CA VAL A 95 -6.04 3.06 2.85
C VAL A 95 -5.51 2.52 1.53
N ASP A 96 -4.24 2.72 1.26
CA ASP A 96 -3.63 2.16 0.06
C ASP A 96 -3.14 0.74 0.35
N PHE A 97 -3.66 -0.23 -0.38
CA PHE A 97 -3.09 -1.57 -0.47
C PHE A 97 -2.30 -1.65 -1.78
N GLN A 98 -0.97 -1.69 -1.68
CA GLN A 98 -0.09 -1.68 -2.84
C GLN A 98 0.67 -2.99 -2.94
N TYR A 99 0.48 -3.70 -4.05
CA TYR A 99 1.08 -5.01 -4.30
C TYR A 99 1.70 -5.07 -5.69
N VAL A 100 3.03 -5.17 -5.72
CA VAL A 100 3.80 -5.34 -6.95
C VAL A 100 3.83 -6.81 -7.33
N VAL A 101 3.05 -7.18 -8.34
CA VAL A 101 2.88 -8.58 -8.78
C VAL A 101 3.99 -9.06 -9.71
N LYS A 102 4.70 -8.14 -10.36
CA LYS A 102 5.84 -8.37 -11.24
C LYS A 102 6.75 -7.14 -11.19
N GLY A 103 8.04 -7.32 -11.45
CA GLY A 103 9.00 -6.22 -11.40
C GLY A 103 9.29 -5.77 -9.97
N THR A 104 9.70 -4.52 -9.83
CA THR A 104 10.07 -3.91 -8.56
C THR A 104 9.69 -2.44 -8.55
N GLU A 105 9.39 -1.92 -7.37
CA GLU A 105 9.11 -0.53 -7.08
C GLU A 105 9.75 -0.16 -5.75
N ARG A 106 10.34 1.03 -5.63
CA ARG A 106 10.80 1.54 -4.35
C ARG A 106 9.73 2.44 -3.72
N PHE A 107 9.47 2.18 -2.44
CA PHE A 107 8.63 3.01 -1.59
C PHE A 107 9.51 3.83 -0.65
N GLY A 108 9.19 5.12 -0.49
CA GLY A 108 9.74 5.97 0.56
C GLY A 108 8.70 6.19 1.66
N ILE A 109 9.07 6.04 2.93
CA ILE A 109 8.23 6.43 4.07
C ILE A 109 8.86 7.66 4.70
N ILE A 110 8.16 8.79 4.65
CA ILE A 110 8.68 10.09 5.11
C ILE A 110 8.42 10.29 6.60
N ASP A 111 9.29 11.04 7.27
CA ASP A 111 9.17 11.32 8.70
C ASP A 111 8.19 12.48 8.96
N HIS A 112 7.28 12.28 9.91
CA HIS A 112 6.26 13.27 10.28
C HIS A 112 6.85 14.53 10.91
N ASN A 113 7.97 14.42 11.62
CA ASN A 113 8.54 15.55 12.37
C ASN A 113 9.31 16.53 11.47
N THR A 114 9.73 16.07 10.30
CA THR A 114 10.54 16.84 9.33
C THR A 114 9.81 17.11 8.03
N SER A 115 8.56 16.65 7.91
CA SER A 115 7.74 16.84 6.71
C SER A 115 6.60 17.82 6.96
N GLU A 116 6.32 18.66 5.96
CA GLU A 116 5.28 19.68 6.04
C GLU A 116 4.40 19.64 4.78
N PRO A 117 3.08 19.79 4.91
CA PRO A 117 2.20 19.90 3.75
C PRO A 117 2.64 21.02 2.79
N ASN A 118 2.81 20.70 1.52
CA ASN A 118 3.17 21.67 0.47
C ASN A 118 2.05 21.92 -0.54
N THR A 119 0.93 21.20 -0.44
CA THR A 119 -0.28 21.43 -1.23
C THR A 119 -1.51 21.58 -0.35
N LYS A 120 -2.57 22.16 -0.93
CA LYS A 120 -3.91 22.05 -0.35
C LYS A 120 -4.44 20.63 -0.59
N TYR A 121 -5.20 20.15 0.38
CA TYR A 121 -5.92 18.88 0.31
C TYR A 121 -6.90 18.81 -0.87
N ARG A 122 -6.93 17.71 -1.64
CA ARG A 122 -7.88 17.49 -2.74
C ARG A 122 -8.20 16.03 -3.02
N PRO A 123 -9.49 15.70 -3.21
CA PRO A 123 -10.41 15.56 -2.08
C PRO A 123 -9.95 14.52 -1.04
N ASP A 124 -8.88 13.78 -1.29
CA ASP A 124 -8.35 12.76 -0.40
C ASP A 124 -6.82 12.77 -0.28
N VAL A 125 -6.11 13.39 -1.22
CA VAL A 125 -4.64 13.41 -1.22
C VAL A 125 -4.09 14.74 -0.72
N ILE A 126 -2.96 14.66 -0.03
CA ILE A 126 -2.10 15.79 0.33
C ILE A 126 -0.63 15.42 0.07
N HIS A 127 0.16 16.38 -0.40
CA HIS A 127 1.58 16.20 -0.66
C HIS A 127 2.43 16.97 0.36
N TYR A 128 3.65 16.49 0.59
CA TYR A 128 4.55 17.04 1.59
C TYR A 128 5.87 17.46 0.98
N ARG A 129 6.43 18.56 1.49
CA ARG A 129 7.87 18.75 1.49
C ARG A 129 8.44 17.81 2.55
N TYR A 130 9.50 17.09 2.22
CA TYR A 130 10.12 16.10 3.10
C TYR A 130 11.65 16.22 3.04
N ASP A 131 12.31 15.67 4.06
CA ASP A 131 13.76 15.52 4.11
C ASP A 131 14.17 14.11 3.60
N PRO A 132 14.85 14.00 2.44
CA PRO A 132 15.32 12.71 1.93
C PRO A 132 16.22 11.95 2.91
N ASP A 133 17.01 12.63 3.73
CA ASP A 133 17.93 12.00 4.70
C ASP A 133 17.18 11.41 5.91
N LYS A 134 15.91 11.79 6.10
CA LYS A 134 15.01 11.24 7.11
C LYS A 134 13.99 10.26 6.53
N THR A 135 14.04 10.03 5.23
CA THR A 135 13.13 9.11 4.53
C THR A 135 13.68 7.69 4.57
N ARG A 136 12.82 6.73 4.90
CA ARG A 136 13.19 5.30 4.86
C ARG A 136 12.74 4.71 3.54
N PHE A 137 13.65 4.07 2.81
CA PHE A 137 13.35 3.48 1.51
C PHE A 137 13.31 1.95 1.58
N TYR A 138 12.34 1.35 0.90
CA TYR A 138 12.12 -0.09 0.85
C TYR A 138 11.79 -0.50 -0.58
N ASP A 139 12.51 -1.48 -1.10
CA ASP A 139 12.20 -2.08 -2.40
C ASP A 139 11.11 -3.13 -2.21
N SER A 140 10.13 -3.13 -3.11
CA SER A 140 9.09 -4.14 -3.14
C SER A 140 9.66 -5.51 -3.49
N ALA A 141 8.97 -6.55 -3.05
CA ALA A 141 9.19 -7.91 -3.51
C ALA A 141 7.83 -8.53 -3.86
N THR A 142 7.80 -9.43 -4.84
CA THR A 142 6.55 -10.04 -5.31
C THR A 142 5.87 -10.96 -4.28
N ASP A 143 6.57 -11.29 -3.18
CA ASP A 143 6.03 -12.02 -2.03
C ASP A 143 5.60 -11.08 -0.87
N LYS A 144 5.64 -9.76 -1.09
CA LYS A 144 5.23 -8.73 -0.11
C LYS A 144 4.22 -7.76 -0.69
N PHE A 145 3.30 -7.31 0.16
CA PHE A 145 2.47 -6.14 -0.12
C PHE A 145 2.69 -5.07 0.94
N PHE A 146 2.47 -3.83 0.56
CA PHE A 146 2.50 -2.67 1.44
C PHE A 146 1.07 -2.22 1.73
N VAL A 147 0.87 -1.67 2.93
CA VAL A 147 -0.37 -1.01 3.31
C VAL A 147 0.01 0.34 3.89
N PHE A 148 -0.51 1.40 3.31
CA PHE A 148 -0.33 2.76 3.79
C PHE A 148 -1.67 3.26 4.34
N PHE A 149 -1.74 3.40 5.66
CA PHE A 149 -2.87 4.00 6.34
C PHE A 149 -2.80 5.53 6.25
N PRO A 150 -3.85 6.27 6.67
CA PRO A 150 -3.80 7.73 6.67
C PRO A 150 -2.61 8.36 7.41
N SER A 151 -2.03 7.63 8.37
CA SER A 151 -0.84 8.06 9.10
C SER A 151 0.48 7.69 8.42
N ASP A 152 0.47 6.91 7.34
CA ASP A 152 1.67 6.46 6.64
C ASP A 152 1.97 7.35 5.42
N TRP A 153 2.69 8.44 5.67
CA TRP A 153 3.10 9.35 4.59
C TRP A 153 4.20 8.69 3.77
N HIS A 154 3.97 8.58 2.47
CA HIS A 154 4.81 7.74 1.61
C HIS A 154 5.07 8.35 0.25
N ILE A 155 5.96 7.73 -0.51
CA ILE A 155 6.30 8.04 -1.90
C ILE A 155 6.28 6.72 -2.65
N ALA A 156 5.55 6.66 -3.74
CA ALA A 156 5.48 5.50 -4.63
C ALA A 156 6.20 5.76 -5.97
N LYS A 157 6.34 4.69 -6.74
CA LYS A 157 6.87 4.58 -8.10
C LYS A 157 8.31 5.05 -8.26
N ILE A 158 9.12 4.87 -7.21
CA ILE A 158 10.54 5.22 -7.24
C ILE A 158 11.30 4.11 -7.96
N LYS A 159 12.22 4.52 -8.82
CA LYS A 159 13.10 3.62 -9.59
C LYS A 159 14.02 2.80 -8.68
N THR A 160 14.18 1.54 -9.04
CA THR A 160 15.11 0.56 -8.45
C THR A 160 16.18 0.20 -9.50
N ASP A 161 17.11 -0.67 -9.12
CA ASP A 161 18.04 -1.28 -10.08
C ASP A 161 17.41 -2.47 -10.85
N GLY A 162 16.17 -2.83 -10.54
CA GLY A 162 15.42 -3.92 -11.17
C GLY A 162 14.47 -3.45 -12.27
N ASP A 163 13.77 -4.41 -12.87
CA ASP A 163 12.70 -4.12 -13.83
C ASP A 163 11.58 -3.32 -13.14
N SER A 164 10.96 -2.39 -13.87
CA SER A 164 9.77 -1.69 -13.37
C SER A 164 8.58 -2.65 -13.24
N GLN A 165 7.68 -2.29 -12.34
CA GLN A 165 6.39 -2.95 -12.09
C GLN A 165 5.39 -2.79 -13.22
#